data_AF-A0AAW6NM40-F1
#
_entry.id   AF-A0AAW6NM40-F1
#
_cell.length_a   1.000
_cell.length_b   1.000
_cell.length_c   1.000
_cell.angle_alpha   90.00
_cell.angle_beta   90.00
_cell.angle_gamma   90.00
#
_symmetry.space_group_name_H-M   'P 1'
#
loop_
_entity.id
_entity.type
_entity.pdbx_description
1 polymer ?
#
loop_
_entity_poly.entity_id
_entity_poly.type
_entity_poly.pdbx_seq_one_letter_code
_entity_poly.pdbx_strand_id
1 'polypeptide(L)'
;ARDDYEDRRERQRQGIELARQAGRYKGRRADPKRRAQVVALRKSGYSINKTAELAGYSAAQVKRIWAEVSQAEAKQHGAFVEDALTEADALAAVGQDERQEERA
;
A
#
# COMPACT_ATOMS: atom_id res chain seq x y z
N ALA A 1 -39.36 22.98 -13.69
CA ALA A 1 -37.98 23.53 -13.62
C ALA A 1 -37.08 22.73 -12.69
N ARG A 2 -37.57 22.28 -11.52
CA ARG A 2 -36.83 21.38 -10.61
C ARG A 2 -36.83 19.93 -11.09
N ASP A 3 -37.96 19.48 -11.62
CA ASP A 3 -38.19 18.08 -12.02
C ASP A 3 -37.22 17.63 -13.14
N ASP A 4 -36.97 18.48 -14.15
CA ASP A 4 -36.00 18.19 -15.23
C ASP A 4 -34.54 18.05 -14.75
N TYR A 5 -34.19 18.68 -13.63
CA TYR A 5 -32.88 18.54 -13.02
C TYR A 5 -32.76 17.22 -12.26
N GLU A 6 -33.78 16.89 -11.48
CA GLU A 6 -33.83 15.65 -10.70
C GLU A 6 -33.80 14.43 -11.62
N ASP A 7 -34.57 14.45 -12.72
CA ASP A 7 -34.59 13.37 -13.72
C ASP A 7 -33.23 13.17 -14.43
N ARG A 8 -32.53 14.27 -14.76
CA ARG A 8 -31.19 14.18 -15.36
C ARG A 8 -30.17 13.64 -14.38
N ARG A 9 -30.25 14.06 -13.11
CA ARG A 9 -29.35 13.59 -12.06
C ARG A 9 -29.57 12.11 -11.79
N GLU A 10 -30.84 11.68 -11.81
CA GLU A 10 -31.24 10.29 -11.62
C GLU A 10 -30.70 9.38 -12.73
N ARG A 11 -30.94 9.75 -13.99
CA ARG A 11 -30.39 9.03 -15.16
C ARG A 11 -28.86 8.99 -15.15
N GLN A 12 -28.22 10.10 -14.79
CA GLN A 12 -26.76 10.15 -14.68
C GLN A 12 -26.26 9.21 -13.57
N ARG A 13 -26.94 9.16 -12.42
CA ARG A 13 -26.59 8.26 -11.32
C ARG A 13 -26.68 6.80 -11.76
N GLN A 14 -27.79 6.40 -12.39
CA GLN A 14 -27.99 5.04 -12.90
C GLN A 14 -26.91 4.67 -13.94
N GLY A 15 -26.59 5.58 -14.86
CA GLY A 15 -25.53 5.37 -15.84
C GLY A 15 -24.14 5.21 -15.22
N ILE A 16 -23.81 6.05 -14.21
CA ILE A 16 -22.56 5.94 -13.46
C ILE A 16 -22.48 4.60 -12.73
N GLU A 17 -23.58 4.15 -12.12
CA GLU A 17 -23.64 2.89 -11.39
C GLU A 17 -23.40 1.69 -12.32
N LEU A 18 -24.09 1.63 -13.46
CA LEU A 18 -23.86 0.61 -14.47
C LEU A 18 -22.41 0.61 -14.99
N ALA A 19 -21.83 1.79 -15.22
CA ALA A 19 -20.44 1.91 -15.66
C ALA A 19 -19.41 1.56 -14.57
N ARG A 20 -19.73 1.78 -13.29
CA ARG A 20 -18.93 1.31 -12.14
C ARG A 20 -18.99 -0.22 -12.02
N GLN A 21 -20.18 -0.82 -12.12
CA GLN A 21 -20.37 -2.28 -12.12
C GLN A 21 -19.62 -2.94 -13.29
N ALA A 22 -19.64 -2.31 -14.47
CA ALA A 22 -18.86 -2.75 -15.63
C ALA A 22 -17.34 -2.47 -15.53
N GLY A 23 -16.85 -1.93 -14.41
CA GLY A 23 -15.42 -1.72 -14.15
C GLY A 23 -14.74 -0.69 -15.05
N ARG A 24 -15.50 0.25 -15.65
CA ARG A 24 -14.96 1.24 -16.59
C ARG A 24 -14.16 2.34 -15.89
N TYR A 25 -14.53 2.67 -14.64
CA TYR A 25 -13.83 3.67 -13.83
C TYR A 25 -12.63 3.06 -13.09
N LYS A 26 -11.47 3.02 -13.74
CA LYS A 26 -10.21 2.50 -13.16
C LYS A 26 -9.34 3.57 -12.48
N GLY A 27 -9.84 4.81 -12.42
CA GLY A 27 -9.08 5.96 -11.93
C GLY A 27 -7.90 6.34 -12.82
N ARG A 28 -7.01 7.19 -12.29
CA ARG A 28 -5.79 7.62 -12.99
C ARG A 28 -4.74 6.50 -12.92
N ARG A 29 -4.34 5.98 -14.07
CA ARG A 29 -3.24 5.00 -14.15
C ARG A 29 -1.92 5.65 -13.78
N ALA A 30 -1.11 4.92 -13.03
CA ALA A 30 0.27 5.33 -12.74
C ALA A 30 1.11 5.26 -14.03
N ASP A 31 2.05 6.20 -14.17
CA ASP A 31 3.04 6.17 -15.25
C ASP A 31 4.19 5.22 -14.85
N PRO A 32 4.33 4.05 -15.48
CA PRO A 32 5.33 3.06 -15.07
C PRO A 32 6.76 3.56 -15.33
N LYS A 33 6.99 4.35 -16.38
CA LYS A 33 8.33 4.84 -16.73
C LYS A 33 8.85 5.83 -15.69
N ARG A 34 8.01 6.81 -15.32
CA ARG A 34 8.36 7.78 -14.28
C ARG A 34 8.56 7.11 -12.92
N ARG A 35 7.76 6.09 -12.60
CA ARG A 35 7.95 5.32 -11.36
C ARG A 35 9.26 4.55 -11.37
N ALA A 36 9.63 3.91 -12.47
CA ALA A 36 10.93 3.24 -12.61
C ALA A 36 12.09 4.22 -12.43
N GLN A 37 11.98 5.44 -12.96
CA GLN A 37 12.97 6.51 -12.77
C GLN A 37 13.14 6.87 -11.28
N VAL A 38 12.05 7.05 -10.54
CA VAL A 38 12.09 7.31 -9.09
C VAL A 38 12.80 6.19 -8.36
N VAL A 39 12.51 4.93 -8.68
CA VAL A 39 13.15 3.77 -8.05
C VAL A 39 14.64 3.73 -8.35
N ALA A 40 15.04 3.96 -9.60
CA ALA A 40 16.45 3.99 -9.99
C ALA A 40 17.23 5.07 -9.22
N LEU A 41 16.69 6.28 -9.14
CA LEU A 41 17.30 7.39 -8.38
C LEU A 41 17.39 7.09 -6.87
N ARG A 42 16.40 6.42 -6.29
CA ARG A 42 16.44 6.02 -4.89
C ARG A 42 17.46 4.91 -4.63
N LYS A 43 17.57 3.93 -5.53
CA LYS A 43 18.58 2.87 -5.45
C LYS A 43 20.00 3.40 -5.64
N SER A 44 20.19 4.48 -6.39
CA SER A 44 21.50 5.15 -6.54
C SER A 44 21.86 6.08 -5.38
N GLY A 45 21.07 6.12 -4.29
CA GLY A 45 21.41 6.84 -3.06
C GLY A 45 20.98 8.31 -2.99
N TYR A 46 20.24 8.85 -3.96
CA TYR A 46 19.75 10.23 -3.89
C TYR A 46 18.73 10.41 -2.74
N SER A 47 18.75 11.58 -2.09
CA SER A 47 17.76 11.94 -1.08
C SER A 47 16.34 12.04 -1.66
N ILE A 48 15.33 11.99 -0.80
CA ILE A 48 13.91 12.04 -1.21
C ILE A 48 13.61 13.36 -1.92
N ASN A 49 14.10 14.48 -1.37
CA ASN A 49 13.90 15.80 -1.97
C ASN A 49 14.60 15.91 -3.33
N LYS A 50 15.84 15.42 -3.42
CA LYS A 50 16.58 15.47 -4.69
C LYS A 50 15.94 14.60 -5.77
N THR A 51 15.41 13.44 -5.38
CA THR A 51 14.66 12.55 -6.28
C THR A 51 13.36 13.20 -6.75
N ALA A 52 12.66 13.89 -5.87
CA ALA A 52 11.42 14.60 -6.17
C ALA A 52 11.63 15.70 -7.23
N GLU A 53 12.67 16.51 -7.06
CA GLU A 53 13.10 17.51 -8.05
C GLU A 53 13.41 16.88 -9.41
N LEU A 54 14.26 15.84 -9.44
CA LEU A 54 14.73 15.23 -10.68
C LEU A 54 13.63 14.46 -11.43
N ALA A 55 12.70 13.83 -10.71
CA ALA A 55 11.59 13.09 -11.30
C ALA A 55 10.34 13.93 -11.57
N GLY A 56 10.31 15.20 -11.12
CA GLY A 56 9.16 16.09 -11.23
C GLY A 56 7.95 15.63 -10.40
N TYR A 57 8.19 15.05 -9.23
CA TYR A 57 7.15 14.61 -8.29
C TYR A 57 7.23 15.36 -6.96
N SER A 58 6.16 15.30 -6.17
CA SER A 58 6.22 15.76 -4.78
C SER A 58 6.96 14.75 -3.91
N ALA A 59 7.55 15.21 -2.80
CA ALA A 59 8.20 14.33 -1.82
C ALA A 59 7.23 13.26 -1.28
N ALA A 60 5.94 13.58 -1.11
CA ALA A 60 4.92 12.63 -0.67
C ALA A 60 4.71 11.50 -1.70
N GLN A 61 4.67 11.84 -3.00
CA GLN A 61 4.56 10.86 -4.07
C GLN A 61 5.78 9.95 -4.12
N VAL A 62 7.00 10.49 -3.97
CA VAL A 62 8.24 9.69 -3.92
C VAL A 62 8.23 8.73 -2.73
N LYS A 63 7.84 9.20 -1.53
CA LYS A 63 7.70 8.35 -0.34
C LYS A 63 6.72 7.20 -0.57
N ARG A 64 5.55 7.48 -1.14
CA ARG A 64 4.54 6.47 -1.45
C ARG A 64 5.07 5.43 -2.45
N ILE A 65 5.69 5.87 -3.54
CA ILE A 65 6.29 4.97 -4.54
C ILE A 65 7.34 4.06 -3.89
N TRP A 66 8.19 4.63 -3.01
CA TRP A 66 9.24 3.88 -2.32
C TRP A 66 8.68 2.84 -1.34
N ALA A 67 7.66 3.20 -0.57
CA ALA A 67 6.99 2.27 0.34
C ALA A 67 6.33 1.10 -0.41
N GLU A 68 5.65 1.37 -1.52
CA GLU A 68 5.03 0.33 -2.36
C GLU A 68 6.09 -0.66 -2.91
N VAL A 69 7.28 -0.16 -3.28
CA VAL A 69 8.38 -1.00 -3.78
C VAL A 69 9.00 -1.83 -2.66
N SER A 70 9.28 -1.24 -1.50
CA SER A 70 9.83 -1.97 -0.36
C SER A 70 8.87 -3.07 0.13
N GLN A 71 7.56 -2.81 0.16
CA GLN A 71 6.57 -3.83 0.48
C GLN A 71 6.51 -4.94 -0.58
N ALA A 72 6.67 -4.60 -1.86
CA ALA A 72 6.71 -5.60 -2.93
C ALA A 72 7.97 -6.47 -2.82
N GLU A 73 9.14 -5.87 -2.55
CA GLU A 73 10.39 -6.60 -2.30
C GLU A 73 10.26 -7.50 -1.06
N ALA A 74 9.70 -7.01 0.05
CA ALA A 74 9.47 -7.81 1.26
C ALA A 74 8.59 -9.04 0.99
N LYS A 75 7.49 -8.86 0.23
CA LYS A 75 6.63 -9.98 -0.19
C LYS A 75 7.34 -10.99 -1.08
N GLN A 76 8.21 -10.52 -1.99
CA GLN A 76 8.98 -11.40 -2.88
C GLN A 76 10.05 -12.19 -2.13
N HIS A 77 10.67 -11.59 -1.11
CA HIS A 77 11.69 -12.24 -0.28
C HIS A 77 11.11 -13.11 0.85
N GLY A 78 9.79 -13.33 0.86
CA GLY A 78 9.15 -14.22 1.83
C GLY A 78 9.05 -13.65 3.25
N ALA A 79 9.26 -12.34 3.43
CA ALA A 79 8.96 -11.67 4.69
C ALA A 79 7.42 -11.52 4.82
N PHE A 80 6.74 -12.59 5.21
CA PHE A 80 5.33 -12.57 5.56
C PHE A 80 5.15 -11.81 6.88
N VAL A 81 4.03 -11.10 7.02
CA VAL A 81 3.63 -10.46 8.29
C VAL A 81 3.44 -11.50 9.41
N GLU A 82 3.20 -12.77 9.06
CA GLU A 82 3.10 -13.90 9.99
C GLU A 82 4.45 -14.37 10.56
N ASP A 83 5.58 -13.99 9.95
CA ASP A 83 6.92 -14.38 10.39
C ASP A 83 7.51 -13.37 11.41
N ALA A 84 6.77 -12.30 11.70
CA ALA A 84 7.05 -11.42 12.82
C ALA A 84 6.51 -12.09 14.09
N LEU A 85 7.39 -12.71 14.89
CA LEU A 85 7.09 -13.27 16.21
C LEU A 85 6.07 -12.37 16.94
N THR A 86 4.84 -12.87 17.05
CA THR A 86 3.75 -12.11 17.68
C THR A 86 4.06 -11.94 19.16
N GLU A 87 3.54 -10.90 19.82
CA GLU A 87 3.65 -10.77 21.29
C GLU A 87 3.18 -12.04 22.03
N ALA A 88 2.22 -12.77 21.44
CA ALA A 88 1.77 -14.07 21.94
C ALA A 88 2.85 -15.17 21.85
N ASP A 89 3.63 -15.22 20.77
CA ASP A 89 4.73 -16.20 20.60
C ASP A 89 5.91 -15.88 21.52
N ALA A 90 6.19 -14.58 21.73
CA ALA A 90 7.18 -14.12 22.69
C ALA A 90 6.79 -14.45 24.15
N LEU A 91 5.50 -14.32 24.51
CA LEU A 91 4.98 -14.72 25.83
C LEU A 91 4.96 -16.23 26.04
N ALA A 92 4.69 -17.02 25.00
CA ALA A 92 4.72 -18.49 25.07
C ALA A 92 6.13 -19.04 25.34
N ALA A 93 7.18 -18.35 24.87
CA ALA A 93 8.57 -18.74 25.12
C ALA A 93 9.05 -18.50 26.57
N VAL A 94 8.35 -17.67 27.35
CA VAL A 94 8.72 -17.35 28.74
C VAL A 94 8.11 -18.34 29.76
N GLY A 95 7.24 -19.25 29.32
CA GLY A 95 6.37 -20.06 30.20
C GLY A 95 6.66 -21.55 30.28
N GLN A 96 7.92 -22.00 30.29
CA GLN A 96 8.27 -23.41 30.53
C GLN A 96 9.58 -23.56 31.32
N ASP A 97 9.65 -23.11 32.57
CA ASP A 97 10.81 -23.48 33.40
C ASP A 97 10.58 -23.65 34.91
N GLU A 98 9.34 -23.81 35.36
CA GLU A 98 9.11 -24.21 36.75
C GLU A 98 8.03 -25.28 36.80
N ARG A 99 8.43 -26.52 37.13
CA ARG A 99 7.69 -27.52 37.94
C ARG A 99 8.31 -28.91 37.81
N GLN A 100 9.49 -29.12 38.40
CA GLN A 100 9.94 -30.45 38.84
C GLN A 100 10.83 -30.36 40.09
N GLU A 101 10.33 -29.81 41.20
CA GLU A 101 10.91 -30.08 42.53
C GLU A 101 9.80 -30.17 43.57
N GLU A 102 9.12 -31.32 43.64
CA GLU A 102 8.40 -31.76 44.84
C GLU A 102 8.29 -33.29 44.81
N ARG A 103 9.44 -33.96 44.89
CA ARG A 103 9.57 -35.34 45.38
C ARG A 103 10.90 -35.48 46.12
N ALA A 104 10.88 -35.14 47.41
CA ALA A 104 11.79 -35.62 48.43
C ALA A 104 11.06 -35.62 49.77
#